data_AF-W0RA53-F1
#
_entry.id   AF-W0RA53-F1
#
_cell.length_a   1.000
_cell.length_b   1.000
_cell.length_c   1.000
_cell.angle_alpha   90.00
_cell.angle_beta   90.00
_cell.angle_gamma   90.00
#
_symmetry.space_group_name_H-M   'P 1'
#
loop_
_entity.id
_entity.type
_entity.pdbx_description
1 polymer ?
#
loop_
_entity_poly.entity_id
_entity_poly.type
_entity_poly.pdbx_seq_one_letter_code
_entity_poly.pdbx_strand_id
1 'polypeptide(L)'
;MPLASRRSQVTTVLLDRALEVLPLFRLSDSADDGALQYAPDGGGRWRVLPAPGDRLPGTFDQDVYVELLHRFHEADCPDDGALTFTLHSFLRTMGRKADGRTYEQLRAALSRLERTTLESTDAWFSAASGAPATLSFTILSAVVIERRRVGDREQLALFPSLTANEPGDARVVLSPPLRANIAAQHVTTISWSRYQQLNSPVARRLYRLLAGLRVESAGRWRAPLDRWAEQLPLSQRYPSHLQRVLQPAHEMLVAGGVVRSAAIRQEGREWWVEYAMK
;
A
#
# COMPACT_ATOMS: atom_id res chain seq x y z
N MET A 1 -41.90 -8.32 12.07
CA MET A 1 -40.91 -8.07 10.99
C MET A 1 -39.53 -8.04 11.60
N PRO A 2 -38.62 -8.99 11.29
CA PRO A 2 -37.29 -8.95 11.87
C PRO A 2 -36.43 -7.95 11.10
N LEU A 3 -35.76 -7.06 11.83
CA LEU A 3 -34.71 -6.19 11.31
C LEU A 3 -33.59 -7.07 10.77
N ALA A 4 -33.40 -7.03 9.45
CA ALA A 4 -32.25 -7.65 8.81
C ALA A 4 -30.99 -6.98 9.34
N SER A 5 -30.27 -7.69 10.22
CA SER A 5 -28.88 -7.39 10.56
C SER A 5 -28.10 -7.31 9.25
N ARG A 6 -27.76 -6.09 8.81
CA ARG A 6 -26.73 -5.87 7.79
C ARG A 6 -25.46 -6.51 8.31
N ARG A 7 -25.20 -7.77 7.93
CA ARG A 7 -23.85 -8.33 7.94
C ARG A 7 -23.03 -7.33 7.13
N SER A 8 -22.12 -6.60 7.79
CA SER A 8 -21.11 -5.86 7.05
C SER A 8 -20.36 -6.89 6.22
N GLN A 9 -20.62 -6.95 4.91
CA GLN A 9 -19.76 -7.72 4.02
C GLN A 9 -18.34 -7.21 4.28
N VAL A 10 -17.46 -8.12 4.69
CA VAL A 10 -16.06 -7.80 4.82
C VAL A 10 -15.57 -7.59 3.40
N THR A 11 -15.50 -6.32 2.98
CA THR A 11 -14.96 -5.99 1.67
C THR A 11 -13.49 -6.40 1.66
N THR A 12 -13.17 -7.33 0.79
CA THR A 12 -11.82 -7.89 0.65
C THR A 12 -11.06 -7.07 -0.38
N VAL A 13 -9.77 -6.86 -0.18
CA VAL A 13 -8.88 -6.25 -1.16
C VAL A 13 -7.86 -7.30 -1.59
N LEU A 14 -7.72 -7.48 -2.90
CA LEU A 14 -6.72 -8.35 -3.51
C LEU A 14 -5.43 -7.55 -3.71
N LEU A 15 -4.32 -8.05 -3.16
CA LEU A 15 -2.99 -7.43 -3.26
C LEU A 15 -2.00 -8.42 -3.86
N ASP A 16 -1.09 -7.98 -4.73
CA ASP A 16 -0.07 -8.88 -5.28
C ASP A 16 0.89 -9.38 -4.19
N ARG A 17 1.09 -10.70 -4.13
CA ARG A 17 1.85 -11.31 -3.03
C ARG A 17 3.31 -10.85 -2.98
N ALA A 18 3.96 -10.69 -4.13
CA ALA A 18 5.36 -10.27 -4.20
C ALA A 18 5.52 -8.80 -3.79
N LEU A 19 4.56 -7.93 -4.17
CA LEU A 19 4.57 -6.53 -3.74
C LEU A 19 4.32 -6.36 -2.24
N GLU A 20 3.54 -7.24 -1.62
CA GLU A 20 3.28 -7.13 -0.17
C GLU A 20 4.53 -7.43 0.67
N VAL A 21 5.41 -8.33 0.21
CA VAL A 21 6.68 -8.61 0.89
C VAL A 21 7.81 -7.65 0.51
N LEU A 22 7.68 -6.92 -0.61
CA LEU A 22 8.61 -5.88 -1.03
C LEU A 22 8.46 -4.63 -0.13
N PRO A 23 9.54 -4.08 0.48
CA PRO A 23 9.52 -2.82 1.22
C PRO A 23 9.34 -1.56 0.33
N LEU A 24 8.35 -1.57 -0.58
CA LEU A 24 8.08 -0.52 -1.57
C LEU A 24 7.78 0.84 -0.94
N PHE A 25 7.02 0.86 0.16
CA PHE A 25 6.52 2.08 0.79
C PHE A 25 7.34 2.43 2.03
N ARG A 26 8.15 3.49 1.96
CA ARG A 26 8.92 4.02 3.08
C ARG A 26 8.00 4.40 4.24
N LEU A 27 8.40 4.03 5.46
CA LEU A 27 7.67 4.37 6.69
C LEU A 27 8.29 5.57 7.43
N SER A 28 9.44 6.05 6.98
CA SER A 28 10.08 7.27 7.46
C SER A 28 10.05 8.37 6.39
N ASP A 29 10.00 9.62 6.84
CA ASP A 29 10.10 10.81 5.99
C ASP A 29 11.56 11.13 5.61
N SER A 30 12.47 10.16 5.68
CA SER A 30 13.87 10.37 5.27
C SER A 30 13.90 10.76 3.80
N ALA A 31 14.54 11.89 3.48
CA ALA A 31 14.80 12.37 2.12
C ALA A 31 15.88 11.54 1.40
N ASP A 32 15.98 10.25 1.73
CA ASP A 32 16.90 9.35 1.08
C ASP A 32 16.27 8.93 -0.25
N ASP A 33 16.60 9.70 -1.29
CA ASP A 33 16.18 9.52 -2.69
C ASP A 33 16.93 8.36 -3.37
N GLY A 34 17.63 7.53 -2.59
CA GLY A 34 18.34 6.36 -3.06
C GLY A 34 17.41 5.24 -3.53
N ALA A 35 17.87 4.52 -4.55
CA ALA A 35 17.27 3.26 -4.96
C ALA A 35 17.26 2.25 -3.80
N LEU A 36 16.15 1.54 -3.63
CA LEU A 36 16.06 0.40 -2.71
C LEU A 36 16.52 -0.86 -3.42
N GLN A 37 17.38 -1.63 -2.77
CA GLN A 37 17.70 -2.99 -3.19
C GLN A 37 17.19 -3.97 -2.13
N TYR A 38 16.52 -5.03 -2.55
CA TYR A 38 15.94 -6.00 -1.63
C TYR A 38 16.03 -7.41 -2.21
N ALA A 39 16.45 -8.38 -1.40
CA ALA A 39 16.45 -9.79 -1.76
C ALA A 39 15.47 -10.53 -0.83
N PRO A 40 14.35 -11.06 -1.35
CA PRO A 40 13.42 -11.82 -0.53
C PRO A 40 13.98 -13.22 -0.22
N ASP A 41 13.53 -13.82 0.89
CA ASP A 41 14.00 -15.15 1.33
C ASP A 41 13.71 -16.26 0.31
N GLY A 42 12.65 -16.09 -0.51
CA GLY A 42 12.28 -17.01 -1.59
C GLY A 42 13.17 -16.96 -2.83
N GLY A 43 14.20 -16.11 -2.84
CA GLY A 43 15.14 -15.95 -3.95
C GLY A 43 14.82 -14.79 -4.90
N GLY A 44 15.79 -14.48 -5.77
CA GLY A 44 15.73 -13.33 -6.67
C GLY A 44 16.14 -12.02 -6.00
N ARG A 45 15.96 -10.91 -6.72
CA ARG A 45 16.27 -9.56 -6.26
C ARG A 45 15.29 -8.53 -6.81
N TRP A 46 15.07 -7.49 -6.04
CA TRP A 46 14.33 -6.30 -6.39
C TRP A 46 15.25 -5.09 -6.39
N ARG A 47 15.03 -4.19 -7.34
CA ARG A 47 15.47 -2.79 -7.26
C ARG A 47 14.24 -1.91 -7.42
N VAL A 48 14.07 -0.95 -6.52
CA VAL A 48 13.02 0.08 -6.61
C VAL A 48 13.73 1.40 -6.88
N LEU A 49 13.45 1.97 -8.04
CA LEU A 49 14.10 3.18 -8.52
C LEU A 49 13.08 4.32 -8.47
N PRO A 50 13.32 5.38 -7.68
CA PRO A 50 12.51 6.57 -7.77
C PRO A 50 12.77 7.28 -9.10
N ALA A 51 11.83 8.12 -9.52
CA ALA A 51 12.04 8.99 -10.67
C ALA A 51 13.12 10.05 -10.35
N PRO A 52 13.86 10.57 -11.35
CA PRO A 52 14.84 11.62 -11.10
C PRO A 52 14.20 12.84 -10.40
N GLY A 53 14.79 13.25 -9.27
CA GLY A 53 14.30 14.36 -8.44
C GLY A 53 13.08 14.04 -7.58
N ASP A 54 12.67 12.77 -7.52
CA ASP A 54 11.59 12.28 -6.66
C ASP A 54 12.14 11.32 -5.60
N ARG A 55 11.34 11.09 -4.56
CA ARG A 55 11.61 10.11 -3.51
C ARG A 55 10.85 8.82 -3.77
N LEU A 56 11.26 7.75 -3.09
CA LEU A 56 10.47 6.51 -3.07
C LEU A 56 9.06 6.74 -2.48
N PRO A 57 8.06 5.96 -2.91
CA PRO A 57 6.72 6.00 -2.32
C PRO A 57 6.76 5.88 -0.79
N GLY A 58 5.97 6.70 -0.10
CA GLY A 58 5.91 6.78 1.36
C GLY A 58 4.59 6.31 1.96
N THR A 59 4.34 6.72 3.19
CA THR A 59 3.16 6.32 3.99
C THR A 59 1.82 6.70 3.36
N PHE A 60 1.72 7.90 2.76
CA PHE A 60 0.50 8.33 2.06
C PHE A 60 0.28 7.50 0.80
N ASP A 61 1.35 7.22 0.05
CA ASP A 61 1.30 6.47 -1.21
C ASP A 61 0.87 5.02 -0.99
N GLN A 62 1.24 4.43 0.15
CA GLN A 62 0.75 3.13 0.58
C GLN A 62 -0.79 3.10 0.66
N ASP A 63 -1.39 4.11 1.27
CA ASP A 63 -2.84 4.12 1.43
C ASP A 63 -3.53 4.35 0.07
N VAL A 64 -2.93 5.17 -0.81
CA VAL A 64 -3.40 5.38 -2.19
C VAL A 64 -3.34 4.06 -2.97
N TYR A 65 -2.25 3.30 -2.85
CA TYR A 65 -2.09 1.99 -3.48
C TYR A 65 -3.19 1.00 -3.05
N VAL A 66 -3.45 0.86 -1.75
CA VAL A 66 -4.49 -0.08 -1.27
C VAL A 66 -5.87 0.36 -1.72
N GLU A 67 -6.17 1.66 -1.68
CA GLU A 67 -7.46 2.18 -2.14
C GLU A 67 -7.67 2.02 -3.65
N LEU A 68 -6.61 2.13 -4.46
CA LEU A 68 -6.67 1.83 -5.89
C LEU A 68 -7.04 0.37 -6.15
N LEU A 69 -6.40 -0.56 -5.43
CA LEU A 69 -6.70 -1.99 -5.57
C LEU A 69 -8.07 -2.37 -5.02
N HIS A 70 -8.52 -1.71 -3.95
CA HIS A 70 -9.88 -1.83 -3.46
C HIS A 70 -10.89 -1.40 -4.53
N ARG A 71 -10.71 -0.22 -5.15
CA ARG A 71 -11.57 0.22 -6.26
C ARG A 71 -11.51 -0.68 -7.48
N PHE A 72 -10.33 -1.19 -7.83
CA PHE A 72 -10.15 -2.13 -8.93
C PHE A 72 -10.97 -3.41 -8.71
N HIS A 73 -10.92 -3.94 -7.49
CA HIS A 73 -11.70 -5.12 -7.14
C HIS A 73 -13.20 -4.86 -7.11
N GLU A 74 -13.64 -3.74 -6.52
CA GLU A 74 -15.06 -3.33 -6.50
C GLU A 74 -15.63 -3.04 -7.89
N ALA A 75 -14.78 -2.75 -8.87
CA ALA A 75 -15.15 -2.56 -10.27
C ALA A 75 -15.08 -3.86 -11.10
N ASP A 76 -15.08 -5.03 -10.44
CA ASP A 76 -14.96 -6.35 -11.06
C ASP A 76 -13.69 -6.55 -11.91
N CYS A 77 -12.58 -5.90 -11.52
CA CYS A 77 -11.25 -6.06 -12.11
C CYS A 77 -11.22 -5.86 -13.65
N PRO A 78 -11.52 -4.65 -14.16
CA PRO A 78 -11.59 -4.41 -15.61
C PRO A 78 -10.29 -4.77 -16.34
N ASP A 79 -10.40 -5.45 -17.49
CA ASP A 79 -9.27 -5.99 -18.26
C ASP A 79 -8.25 -4.92 -18.68
N ASP A 80 -8.74 -3.72 -19.03
CA ASP A 80 -7.92 -2.58 -19.41
C ASP A 80 -7.17 -1.95 -18.23
N GLY A 81 -7.55 -2.29 -17.00
CA GLY A 81 -6.94 -1.76 -15.78
C GLY A 81 -7.38 -0.37 -15.39
N ALA A 82 -8.35 0.22 -16.09
CA ALA A 82 -8.69 1.62 -15.95
C ALA A 82 -9.61 1.87 -14.76
N LEU A 83 -9.27 2.88 -13.98
CA LEU A 83 -10.10 3.41 -12.89
C LEU A 83 -10.35 4.88 -13.15
N THR A 84 -11.60 5.32 -13.02
CA THR A 84 -11.99 6.73 -13.10
C THR A 84 -12.67 7.14 -11.79
N PHE A 85 -12.23 8.25 -11.21
CA PHE A 85 -12.78 8.77 -9.96
C PHE A 85 -12.52 10.27 -9.80
N THR A 86 -13.35 10.93 -9.00
CA THR A 86 -13.04 12.29 -8.55
C THR A 86 -12.02 12.21 -7.42
N LEU A 87 -11.04 13.13 -7.39
CA LEU A 87 -10.06 13.18 -6.28
C LEU A 87 -10.75 13.34 -4.91
N HIS A 88 -11.88 14.04 -4.88
CA HIS A 88 -12.68 14.22 -3.67
C HIS A 88 -13.22 12.90 -3.13
N SER A 89 -13.86 12.10 -4.00
CA SER A 89 -14.39 10.79 -3.63
C SER A 89 -13.29 9.84 -3.18
N PHE A 90 -12.10 9.94 -3.80
CA PHE A 90 -10.92 9.17 -3.43
C PHE A 90 -10.49 9.45 -1.99
N LEU A 91 -10.24 10.73 -1.66
CA LEU A 91 -9.83 11.13 -0.32
C LEU A 91 -10.87 10.81 0.74
N ARG A 92 -12.16 10.98 0.42
CA ARG A 92 -13.25 10.67 1.35
C ARG A 92 -13.27 9.20 1.72
N THR A 93 -13.12 8.29 0.75
CA THR A 93 -13.09 6.84 1.03
C THR A 93 -11.84 6.43 1.82
N MET A 94 -10.70 7.11 1.62
CA MET A 94 -9.51 6.93 2.48
C MET A 94 -9.67 7.53 3.90
N GLY A 95 -10.78 8.17 4.22
CA GLY A 95 -10.99 8.88 5.47
C GLY A 95 -10.08 10.11 5.64
N ARG A 96 -9.64 10.72 4.53
CA ARG A 96 -8.79 11.93 4.54
C ARG A 96 -9.62 13.18 4.34
N LYS A 97 -9.18 14.27 4.96
CA LYS A 97 -9.79 15.58 4.76
C LYS A 97 -9.57 16.02 3.31
N ALA A 98 -10.62 16.50 2.66
CA ALA A 98 -10.55 17.05 1.33
C ALA A 98 -10.18 18.53 1.40
N ASP A 99 -8.88 18.84 1.37
CA ASP A 99 -8.34 20.19 1.30
C ASP A 99 -7.23 20.30 0.24
N GLY A 100 -6.86 21.53 -0.14
CA GLY A 100 -5.87 21.78 -1.19
C GLY A 100 -4.55 21.03 -0.99
N ARG A 101 -4.05 20.98 0.25
CA ARG A 101 -2.83 20.24 0.59
C ARG A 101 -2.98 18.74 0.33
N THR A 102 -4.09 18.15 0.76
CA THR A 102 -4.33 16.70 0.62
C THR A 102 -4.60 16.31 -0.84
N TYR A 103 -5.22 17.20 -1.63
CA TYR A 103 -5.33 17.01 -3.08
C TYR A 103 -3.96 16.98 -3.76
N GLU A 104 -3.07 17.92 -3.44
CA GLU A 104 -1.70 17.91 -3.98
C GLU A 104 -0.91 16.68 -3.53
N GLN A 105 -1.10 16.22 -2.29
CA GLN A 105 -0.53 14.95 -1.83
C GLN A 105 -1.01 13.75 -2.65
N LEU A 106 -2.31 13.70 -2.99
CA LEU A 106 -2.85 12.64 -3.85
C LEU A 106 -2.34 12.73 -5.28
N ARG A 107 -2.25 13.92 -5.88
CA ARG A 107 -1.67 14.10 -7.21
C ARG A 107 -0.22 13.63 -7.24
N ALA A 108 0.57 14.04 -6.26
CA ALA A 108 1.96 13.63 -6.12
C ALA A 108 2.09 12.11 -5.88
N ALA A 109 1.16 11.51 -5.13
CA ALA A 109 1.13 10.07 -4.90
C ALA A 109 0.87 9.26 -6.17
N LEU A 110 -0.14 9.65 -6.95
CA LEU A 110 -0.45 9.00 -8.22
C LEU A 110 0.74 9.12 -9.19
N SER A 111 1.37 10.30 -9.26
CA SER A 111 2.57 10.49 -10.09
C SER A 111 3.76 9.65 -9.60
N ARG A 112 4.00 9.55 -8.28
CA ARG A 112 5.03 8.65 -7.73
C ARG A 112 4.78 7.19 -8.07
N LEU A 113 3.53 6.73 -7.97
CA LEU A 113 3.15 5.34 -8.29
C LEU A 113 3.27 5.03 -9.80
N GLU A 114 3.10 6.04 -10.66
CA GLU A 114 3.32 5.93 -12.10
C GLU A 114 4.80 5.93 -12.47
N ARG A 115 5.65 6.65 -11.73
CA ARG A 115 7.05 6.90 -12.13
C ARG A 115 8.08 6.10 -11.35
N THR A 116 7.70 5.44 -10.26
CA THR A 116 8.60 4.56 -9.49
C THR A 116 8.74 3.23 -10.22
N THR A 117 9.95 2.94 -10.69
CA THR A 117 10.25 1.71 -11.45
C THR A 117 10.60 0.58 -10.50
N LEU A 118 9.93 -0.56 -10.69
CA LEU A 118 10.16 -1.82 -9.98
C LEU A 118 10.89 -2.77 -10.93
N GLU A 119 12.16 -3.05 -10.65
CA GLU A 119 12.93 -4.06 -11.38
C GLU A 119 12.99 -5.33 -10.55
N SER A 120 12.45 -6.41 -11.10
CA SER A 120 12.62 -7.76 -10.55
C SER A 120 13.67 -8.49 -11.36
N THR A 121 14.50 -9.29 -10.69
CA THR A 121 15.16 -10.44 -11.28
C THR A 121 14.80 -11.67 -10.47
N ASP A 122 13.96 -12.52 -11.05
CA ASP A 122 13.47 -13.80 -10.50
C ASP A 122 12.74 -13.69 -9.14
N ALA A 123 12.36 -12.49 -8.71
CA ALA A 123 11.61 -12.26 -7.48
C ALA A 123 10.11 -12.02 -7.73
N TRP A 124 9.74 -11.66 -8.96
CA TRP A 124 8.38 -11.51 -9.43
C TRP A 124 7.92 -12.80 -10.11
N PHE A 125 6.75 -13.30 -9.72
CA PHE A 125 6.08 -14.34 -10.47
C PHE A 125 5.33 -13.71 -11.65
N SER A 126 5.66 -14.10 -12.88
CA SER A 126 4.93 -13.65 -14.07
C SER A 126 3.83 -14.65 -14.41
N ALA A 127 2.58 -14.26 -14.23
CA ALA A 127 1.44 -15.07 -14.65
C ALA A 127 1.45 -15.38 -16.17
N ALA A 128 2.02 -14.49 -16.99
CA ALA A 128 2.13 -14.69 -18.44
C ALA A 128 3.05 -15.86 -18.81
N SER A 129 4.10 -16.12 -18.02
CA SER A 129 5.06 -17.21 -18.25
C SER A 129 4.91 -18.37 -17.27
N GLY A 130 4.10 -18.22 -16.21
CA GLY A 130 3.92 -19.23 -15.17
C GLY A 130 5.17 -19.47 -14.30
N ALA A 131 6.13 -18.54 -14.31
CA ALA A 131 7.43 -18.72 -13.67
C ALA A 131 7.98 -17.39 -13.10
N PRO A 132 8.96 -17.46 -12.17
CA PRO A 132 9.73 -16.29 -11.78
C PRO A 132 10.35 -15.60 -13.01
N ALA A 133 10.32 -14.28 -13.03
CA ALA A 133 10.72 -13.51 -14.20
C ALA A 133 11.58 -12.30 -13.86
N THR A 134 12.43 -11.95 -14.83
CA THR A 134 13.14 -10.67 -14.88
C THR A 134 12.35 -9.68 -15.72
N LEU A 135 11.92 -8.58 -15.11
CA LEU A 135 11.13 -7.55 -15.76
C LEU A 135 11.25 -6.21 -15.01
N SER A 136 10.83 -5.15 -15.69
CA SER A 136 10.72 -3.80 -15.14
C SER A 136 9.32 -3.26 -15.40
N PHE A 137 8.68 -2.70 -14.38
CA PHE A 137 7.33 -2.14 -14.47
C PHE A 137 7.07 -1.14 -13.35
N THR A 138 5.96 -0.41 -13.43
CA THR A 138 5.50 0.54 -12.42
C THR A 138 4.18 0.05 -11.82
N ILE A 139 3.68 0.64 -10.73
CA ILE A 139 2.35 0.27 -10.22
C ILE A 139 1.25 0.74 -11.18
N LEU A 140 1.38 1.98 -11.66
CA LEU A 140 0.46 2.59 -12.62
C LEU A 140 1.17 2.77 -13.97
N SER A 141 0.56 2.32 -15.06
CA SER A 141 1.08 2.52 -16.40
C SER A 141 0.65 3.86 -17.02
N ALA A 142 -0.39 4.49 -16.48
CA ALA A 142 -0.85 5.80 -16.91
C ALA A 142 -1.62 6.52 -15.80
N VAL A 143 -1.41 7.82 -15.67
CA VAL A 143 -2.18 8.73 -14.82
C VAL A 143 -2.55 9.98 -15.62
N VAL A 144 -3.86 10.23 -15.76
CA VAL A 144 -4.40 11.45 -16.33
C VAL A 144 -5.23 12.13 -15.26
N ILE A 145 -4.95 13.39 -14.95
CA ILE A 145 -5.76 14.16 -14.02
C ILE A 145 -6.23 15.44 -14.69
N GLU A 146 -7.53 15.49 -14.96
CA GLU A 146 -8.19 16.64 -15.53
C GLU A 146 -8.56 17.60 -14.40
N ARG A 147 -8.04 18.82 -14.47
CA ARG A 147 -8.55 19.93 -13.66
C ARG A 147 -9.82 20.41 -14.34
N ARG A 148 -10.93 20.53 -13.60
CA ARG A 148 -12.11 21.24 -14.15
C ARG A 148 -11.66 22.62 -14.61
N ARG A 149 -11.81 22.89 -15.91
CA ARG A 149 -11.51 24.19 -16.47
C ARG A 149 -12.68 25.11 -16.16
N VAL A 150 -12.44 26.20 -15.42
CA VAL A 150 -12.63 27.63 -15.75
C VAL A 150 -13.88 28.08 -16.55
N GLY A 151 -14.54 27.26 -17.37
CA GLY A 151 -15.67 27.65 -18.23
C GLY A 151 -16.93 28.11 -17.48
N ASP A 152 -17.09 27.73 -16.20
CA ASP A 152 -18.15 28.22 -15.30
C ASP A 152 -17.72 29.47 -14.48
N ARG A 153 -16.62 30.15 -14.85
CA ARG A 153 -16.05 31.25 -14.05
C ARG A 153 -16.80 32.59 -14.11
N GLU A 154 -17.70 32.82 -15.06
CA GLU A 154 -18.45 34.09 -15.06
C GLU A 154 -19.34 34.25 -13.83
N GLN A 155 -19.73 33.15 -13.17
CA GLN A 155 -20.50 33.21 -11.93
C GLN A 155 -19.63 33.22 -10.65
N LEU A 156 -18.34 32.89 -10.74
CA LEU A 156 -17.45 32.70 -9.58
C LEU A 156 -16.40 33.81 -9.39
N ALA A 157 -16.34 34.79 -10.29
CA ALA A 157 -15.43 35.95 -10.18
C ALA A 157 -15.65 36.83 -8.93
N LEU A 158 -16.69 36.55 -8.14
CA LEU A 158 -17.00 37.25 -6.89
C LEU A 158 -16.24 36.71 -5.66
N PHE A 159 -15.50 35.59 -5.77
CA PHE A 159 -14.78 34.98 -4.64
C PHE A 159 -13.35 34.52 -5.01
N PRO A 160 -12.34 35.39 -4.91
CA PRO A 160 -10.95 35.08 -5.30
C PRO A 160 -10.31 33.91 -4.54
N SER A 161 -10.77 33.64 -3.31
CA SER A 161 -10.23 32.60 -2.41
C SER A 161 -10.70 31.17 -2.73
N LEU A 162 -11.65 30.98 -3.65
CA LEU A 162 -12.17 29.65 -4.03
C LEU A 162 -11.44 29.02 -5.22
N THR A 163 -10.58 29.77 -5.91
CA THR A 163 -10.03 29.38 -7.22
C THR A 163 -8.92 28.32 -7.19
N ALA A 164 -8.46 27.88 -6.02
CA ALA A 164 -7.35 26.94 -5.86
C ALA A 164 -7.76 25.50 -5.43
N ASN A 165 -9.04 25.23 -5.17
CA ASN A 165 -9.49 24.02 -4.46
C ASN A 165 -10.46 23.12 -5.23
N GLU A 166 -10.60 23.27 -6.55
CA GLU A 166 -11.52 22.41 -7.29
C GLU A 166 -10.99 20.97 -7.42
N PRO A 167 -11.80 19.95 -7.05
CA PRO A 167 -11.42 18.57 -7.23
C PRO A 167 -11.35 18.26 -8.73
N GLY A 168 -10.23 17.66 -9.15
CA GLY A 168 -10.09 17.13 -10.50
C GLY A 168 -10.70 15.74 -10.63
N ASP A 169 -10.90 15.33 -11.87
CA ASP A 169 -11.22 13.94 -12.23
C ASP A 169 -9.92 13.25 -12.63
N ALA A 170 -9.70 12.05 -12.11
CA ALA A 170 -8.52 11.25 -12.39
C ALA A 170 -8.93 9.97 -13.10
N ARG A 171 -8.19 9.65 -14.16
CA ARG A 171 -8.18 8.34 -14.82
C ARG A 171 -6.80 7.73 -14.64
N VAL A 172 -6.73 6.55 -14.07
CA VAL A 172 -5.46 5.83 -13.86
C VAL A 172 -5.57 4.42 -14.43
N VAL A 173 -4.45 3.82 -14.79
CA VAL A 173 -4.37 2.46 -15.32
C VAL A 173 -3.38 1.65 -14.50
N LEU A 174 -3.82 0.57 -13.86
CA LEU A 174 -2.91 -0.39 -13.19
C LEU A 174 -2.00 -1.04 -14.22
N SER A 175 -0.75 -1.34 -13.90
CA SER A 175 0.18 -1.92 -14.87
C SER A 175 -0.18 -3.35 -15.30
N PRO A 176 0.09 -3.76 -16.56
CA PRO A 176 -0.26 -5.09 -17.05
C PRO A 176 0.29 -6.27 -16.22
N PRO A 177 1.56 -6.26 -15.74
CA PRO A 177 2.06 -7.36 -14.90
C PRO A 177 1.22 -7.54 -13.63
N LEU A 178 0.89 -6.43 -12.95
CA LEU A 178 0.08 -6.46 -11.73
C LEU A 178 -1.33 -7.01 -12.01
N ARG A 179 -1.97 -6.56 -13.10
CA ARG A 179 -3.29 -7.08 -13.50
C ARG A 179 -3.27 -8.57 -13.81
N ALA A 180 -2.25 -9.02 -14.53
CA ALA A 180 -2.10 -10.44 -14.87
C ALA A 180 -2.00 -11.31 -13.62
N ASN A 181 -1.24 -10.89 -12.61
CA ASN A 181 -1.14 -11.61 -11.35
C ASN A 181 -2.45 -11.58 -10.53
N ILE A 182 -3.17 -10.46 -10.53
CA ILE A 182 -4.49 -10.37 -9.89
C ILE A 182 -5.47 -11.33 -10.56
N ALA A 183 -5.57 -11.30 -11.89
CA ALA A 183 -6.44 -12.20 -12.65
C ALA A 183 -6.09 -13.68 -12.42
N ALA A 184 -4.79 -14.00 -12.36
CA ALA A 184 -4.29 -15.35 -12.10
C ALA A 184 -4.28 -15.76 -10.62
N GLN A 185 -4.87 -14.96 -9.71
CA GLN A 185 -4.96 -15.25 -8.27
C GLN A 185 -3.59 -15.41 -7.56
N HIS A 186 -2.54 -14.78 -8.09
CA HIS A 186 -1.23 -14.66 -7.43
C HIS A 186 -1.22 -13.56 -6.36
N VAL A 187 -2.28 -13.52 -5.57
CA VAL A 187 -2.59 -12.45 -4.63
C VAL A 187 -2.59 -12.93 -3.18
N THR A 188 -2.53 -11.99 -2.26
CA THR A 188 -3.01 -12.13 -0.90
C THR A 188 -4.25 -11.25 -0.70
N THR A 189 -4.93 -11.45 0.42
CA THR A 189 -6.17 -10.76 0.72
C THR A 189 -6.09 -10.06 2.07
N ILE A 190 -6.62 -8.84 2.12
CA ILE A 190 -6.83 -8.12 3.38
C ILE A 190 -8.28 -7.64 3.46
N SER A 191 -8.76 -7.41 4.67
CA SER A 191 -10.05 -6.77 4.91
C SER A 191 -9.88 -5.26 4.83
N TRP A 192 -10.63 -4.64 3.93
CA TRP A 192 -10.68 -3.19 3.76
C TRP A 192 -11.09 -2.49 5.07
N SER A 193 -12.16 -2.97 5.72
CA SER A 193 -12.66 -2.37 6.96
C SER A 193 -11.63 -2.43 8.10
N ARG A 194 -10.89 -3.54 8.23
CA ARG A 194 -9.79 -3.62 9.20
C ARG A 194 -8.64 -2.69 8.85
N TYR A 195 -8.28 -2.60 7.56
CA TYR A 195 -7.22 -1.70 7.10
C TYR A 195 -7.52 -0.23 7.42
N GLN A 196 -8.78 0.20 7.23
CA GLN A 196 -9.22 1.55 7.55
C GLN A 196 -9.15 1.87 9.06
N GLN A 197 -9.42 0.88 9.92
CA GLN A 197 -9.37 1.06 11.38
C GLN A 197 -7.94 1.25 11.93
N LEU A 198 -6.92 0.81 11.19
CA LEU A 198 -5.52 1.01 11.58
C LEU A 198 -5.09 2.45 11.27
N ASN A 199 -4.93 3.29 12.29
CA ASN A 199 -4.52 4.70 12.09
C ASN A 199 -2.99 4.91 12.03
N SER A 200 -2.20 3.86 12.26
CA SER A 200 -0.74 3.90 12.13
C SER A 200 -0.29 3.37 10.76
N PRO A 201 0.53 4.12 9.99
CA PRO A 201 1.11 3.63 8.75
C PRO A 201 1.93 2.34 8.94
N VAL A 202 2.62 2.23 10.10
CA VAL A 202 3.37 1.03 10.49
C VAL A 202 2.42 -0.15 10.69
N ALA A 203 1.30 0.05 11.38
CA ALA A 203 0.30 -1.01 11.57
C ALA A 203 -0.32 -1.46 10.24
N ARG A 204 -0.65 -0.52 9.35
CA ARG A 204 -1.14 -0.83 8.00
C ARG A 204 -0.13 -1.62 7.19
N ARG A 205 1.16 -1.24 7.25
CA ARG A 205 2.24 -1.97 6.58
C ARG A 205 2.44 -3.36 7.14
N LEU A 206 2.40 -3.51 8.48
CA LEU A 206 2.47 -4.82 9.13
C LEU A 206 1.31 -5.72 8.73
N TYR A 207 0.08 -5.21 8.70
CA TYR A 207 -1.09 -6.01 8.29
C TYR A 207 -0.90 -6.58 6.88
N ARG A 208 -0.48 -5.72 5.96
CA ARG A 208 -0.15 -6.05 4.57
C ARG A 208 0.96 -7.09 4.45
N LEU A 209 2.08 -6.86 5.14
CA LEU A 209 3.23 -7.77 5.15
C LEU A 209 2.85 -9.16 5.70
N LEU A 210 2.12 -9.21 6.82
CA LEU A 210 1.62 -10.46 7.41
C LEU A 210 0.68 -11.21 6.47
N ALA A 211 -0.14 -10.50 5.68
CA ALA A 211 -0.97 -11.13 4.65
C ALA A 211 -0.11 -11.71 3.53
N GLY A 212 0.98 -11.05 3.13
CA GLY A 212 1.90 -11.53 2.09
C GLY A 212 2.68 -12.80 2.46
N LEU A 213 3.06 -12.94 3.73
CA LEU A 213 3.98 -13.98 4.21
C LEU A 213 3.38 -15.37 4.46
N ARG A 214 2.12 -15.62 4.04
CA ARG A 214 1.37 -16.90 4.15
C ARG A 214 1.85 -17.86 5.26
N VAL A 215 1.13 -17.82 6.37
CA VAL A 215 1.18 -18.73 7.54
C VAL A 215 1.55 -20.18 7.17
N GLU A 216 2.74 -20.63 7.55
CA GLU A 216 3.01 -22.05 7.72
C GLU A 216 2.10 -22.60 8.84
N SER A 217 1.68 -23.84 8.67
CA SER A 217 0.64 -24.68 9.32
C SER A 217 0.43 -24.64 10.86
N ALA A 218 0.97 -23.67 11.60
CA ALA A 218 0.85 -23.58 13.07
C ALA A 218 0.16 -22.30 13.58
N GLY A 219 -0.32 -21.41 12.70
CA GLY A 219 -1.01 -20.18 13.13
C GLY A 219 -0.14 -19.23 13.97
N ARG A 220 1.18 -19.44 13.96
CA ARG A 220 2.17 -18.59 14.62
C ARG A 220 3.28 -18.30 13.62
N TRP A 221 3.70 -17.05 13.58
CA TRP A 221 4.79 -16.57 12.75
C TRP A 221 5.87 -15.98 13.63
N ARG A 222 7.13 -16.30 13.34
CA ARG A 222 8.28 -15.83 14.11
C ARG A 222 9.44 -15.52 13.17
N ALA A 223 10.10 -14.38 13.35
CA ALA A 223 11.36 -14.07 12.67
C ALA A 223 12.26 -13.12 13.48
N PRO A 224 13.56 -13.02 13.13
CA PRO A 224 14.46 -12.07 13.74
C PRO A 224 13.96 -10.63 13.54
N LEU A 225 14.06 -9.80 14.58
CA LEU A 225 13.63 -8.41 14.58
C LEU A 225 14.34 -7.58 13.50
N ASP A 226 15.61 -7.85 13.25
CA ASP A 226 16.40 -7.14 12.23
C ASP A 226 15.90 -7.45 10.81
N ARG A 227 15.57 -8.72 10.52
CA ARG A 227 14.93 -9.12 9.25
C ARG A 227 13.58 -8.45 9.08
N TRP A 228 12.82 -8.35 10.17
CA TRP A 228 11.54 -7.66 10.16
C TRP A 228 11.69 -6.15 9.88
N ALA A 229 12.75 -5.53 10.40
CA ALA A 229 13.09 -4.14 10.14
C ALA A 229 13.62 -3.89 8.73
N GLU A 230 14.10 -4.90 7.99
CA GLU A 230 14.42 -4.75 6.56
C GLU A 230 13.13 -4.67 5.71
N GLN A 231 12.10 -5.45 6.07
CA GLN A 231 10.81 -5.50 5.36
C GLN A 231 9.85 -4.35 5.72
N LEU A 232 10.08 -3.75 6.88
CA LEU A 232 9.48 -2.50 7.32
C LEU A 232 10.52 -1.41 7.12
N PRO A 233 10.50 -0.63 6.02
CA PRO A 233 11.56 0.32 5.68
C PRO A 233 11.63 1.47 6.70
N LEU A 234 12.16 1.16 7.88
CA LEU A 234 12.36 1.98 9.05
C LEU A 234 13.83 2.40 9.06
N SER A 235 14.09 3.68 9.35
CA SER A 235 15.46 4.19 9.38
C SER A 235 16.24 3.73 10.61
N GLN A 236 15.55 3.30 11.68
CA GLN A 236 16.16 2.92 12.95
C GLN A 236 16.61 1.45 12.93
N ARG A 237 17.83 1.19 13.42
CA ARG A 237 18.42 -0.16 13.49
C ARG A 237 18.60 -0.72 14.90
N TYR A 238 18.36 0.08 15.94
CA TYR A 238 18.53 -0.37 17.32
C TYR A 238 17.27 -1.11 17.83
N PRO A 239 17.41 -2.29 18.45
CA PRO A 239 16.26 -3.07 18.93
C PRO A 239 15.30 -2.31 19.85
N SER A 240 15.81 -1.48 20.77
CA SER A 240 14.97 -0.68 21.68
C SER A 240 14.10 0.35 20.93
N HIS A 241 14.62 0.94 19.86
CA HIS A 241 13.87 1.86 19.01
C HIS A 241 12.84 1.11 18.16
N LEU A 242 13.23 -0.03 17.59
CA LEU A 242 12.30 -0.88 16.85
C LEU A 242 11.13 -1.32 17.74
N GLN A 243 11.40 -1.74 18.98
CA GLN A 243 10.36 -2.04 19.96
C GLN A 243 9.41 -0.86 20.19
N ARG A 244 9.95 0.34 20.43
CA ARG A 244 9.14 1.55 20.64
C ARG A 244 8.25 1.90 19.44
N VAL A 245 8.72 1.64 18.21
CA VAL A 245 7.96 1.92 16.97
C VAL A 245 6.92 0.83 16.70
N LEU A 246 7.27 -0.44 16.94
CA LEU A 246 6.40 -1.58 16.65
C LEU A 246 5.33 -1.79 17.72
N GLN A 247 5.60 -1.48 18.99
CA GLN A 247 4.68 -1.73 20.10
C GLN A 247 3.30 -1.10 19.89
N PRO A 248 3.16 0.21 19.54
CA PRO A 248 1.84 0.78 19.26
C PRO A 248 1.15 0.10 18.07
N ALA A 249 1.93 -0.31 17.06
CA ALA A 249 1.38 -0.99 15.90
C ALA A 249 0.89 -2.40 16.24
N HIS A 250 1.61 -3.13 17.11
CA HIS A 250 1.20 -4.43 17.64
C HIS A 250 -0.12 -4.35 18.41
N GLU A 251 -0.24 -3.37 19.30
CA GLU A 251 -1.48 -3.13 20.06
C GLU A 251 -2.66 -2.86 19.13
N MET A 252 -2.46 -2.06 18.08
CA MET A 252 -3.50 -1.80 17.08
C MET A 252 -3.90 -3.05 16.28
N LEU A 253 -2.94 -3.89 15.90
CA LEU A 253 -3.23 -5.14 15.18
C LEU A 253 -4.02 -6.14 16.03
N VAL A 254 -3.71 -6.22 17.34
CA VAL A 254 -4.44 -7.06 18.29
C VAL A 254 -5.85 -6.49 18.52
N ALA A 255 -5.96 -5.19 18.80
CA ALA A 255 -7.24 -4.52 19.04
C ALA A 255 -8.17 -4.54 17.80
N GLY A 256 -7.61 -4.32 16.61
CA GLY A 256 -8.31 -4.46 15.32
C GLY A 256 -8.56 -5.93 14.91
N GLY A 257 -8.11 -6.88 15.73
CA GLY A 257 -8.34 -8.30 15.53
C GLY A 257 -7.65 -8.91 14.32
N VAL A 258 -6.63 -8.25 13.77
CA VAL A 258 -5.79 -8.76 12.68
C VAL A 258 -5.00 -9.99 13.13
N VAL A 259 -4.44 -9.92 14.33
CA VAL A 259 -3.74 -11.02 15.00
C VAL A 259 -4.39 -11.30 16.36
N ARG A 260 -4.17 -12.50 16.88
CA ARG A 260 -4.55 -12.90 18.24
C ARG A 260 -3.59 -12.31 19.28
N SER A 261 -2.29 -12.32 18.98
CA SER A 261 -1.26 -11.71 19.81
C SER A 261 -0.07 -11.28 18.95
N ALA A 262 0.65 -10.26 19.40
CA ALA A 262 1.92 -9.81 18.84
C ALA A 262 2.88 -9.51 20.00
N ALA A 263 4.13 -9.96 19.90
CA ALA A 263 5.13 -9.75 20.93
C ALA A 263 6.53 -9.66 20.35
N ILE A 264 7.39 -8.92 21.03
CA ILE A 264 8.83 -8.92 20.77
C ILE A 264 9.50 -9.63 21.96
N ARG A 265 10.29 -10.65 21.68
CA ARG A 265 10.99 -11.44 22.71
C ARG A 265 12.48 -11.44 22.48
N GLN A 266 13.23 -11.48 23.57
CA GLN A 266 14.67 -11.67 23.53
C GLN A 266 15.01 -13.12 23.85
N GLU A 267 15.77 -13.76 22.97
CA GLU A 267 16.34 -15.10 23.21
C GLU A 267 17.85 -15.01 23.08
N GLY A 268 18.55 -15.14 24.20
CA GLY A 268 19.98 -14.88 24.27
C GLY A 268 20.32 -13.44 23.87
N ARG A 269 21.07 -13.28 22.78
CA ARG A 269 21.47 -11.97 22.24
C ARG A 269 20.60 -11.48 21.08
N GLU A 270 19.64 -12.30 20.63
CA GLU A 270 18.81 -11.99 19.47
C GLU A 270 17.40 -11.58 19.89
N TRP A 271 16.82 -10.68 19.11
CA TRP A 271 15.43 -10.24 19.27
C TRP A 271 14.57 -10.86 18.19
N TRP A 272 13.39 -11.33 18.59
CA TRP A 272 12.44 -12.02 17.73
C TRP A 272 11.09 -11.32 17.80
N VAL A 273 10.42 -11.24 16.65
CA VAL A 273 9.02 -10.79 16.58
C VAL A 273 8.15 -12.03 16.38
N GLU A 274 7.12 -12.16 17.20
CA GLU A 274 6.16 -13.26 17.17
C GLU A 274 4.74 -12.73 16.95
N TYR A 275 4.02 -13.31 16.00
CA TYR A 275 2.60 -13.08 15.78
C TYR A 275 1.83 -14.39 15.88
N ALA A 276 0.74 -14.42 16.63
CA ALA A 276 -0.24 -15.50 16.56
C ALA A 276 -1.42 -15.03 15.71
N MET A 277 -1.69 -15.73 14.62
CA MET A 277 -2.81 -15.43 13.73
C MET A 277 -4.13 -15.87 14.37
N LYS A 278 -5.25 -15.30 13.90
CA LYS A 278 -6.57 -15.72 14.37
C LYS A 278 -6.96 -17.09 13.81
#